data_AF-A0A950D165-F1
#
_entry.id   AF-A0A950D165-F1
#
_cell.length_a   1.000
_cell.length_b   1.000
_cell.length_c   1.000
_cell.angle_alpha   90.00
_cell.angle_beta   90.00
_cell.angle_gamma   90.00
#
_symmetry.space_group_name_H-M   'P 1'
#
loop_
_entity.id
_entity.type
_entity.pdbx_description
1 polymer ?
#
loop_
_entity_poly.entity_id
_entity_poly.type
_entity_poly.pdbx_seq_one_letter_code
_entity_poly.pdbx_strand_id
1 'polypeptide(L)'
;MGASLKKGATVNAVAQLYGVQPWQIYDWRKRARQAAQPSKTATLVPVHVTEPDQAKTEAKQGCSVIIEAQGTRITITGVIDAIVVRTVLECLAR
;
A
#
# COMPACT_ATOMS: atom_id res chain seq x y z
N MET A 1 5.62 4.31 9.91
CA MET A 1 6.73 3.34 9.86
C MET A 1 6.87 2.62 11.21
N GLY A 2 6.46 1.35 11.30
CA GLY A 2 6.95 0.35 12.27
C GLY A 2 6.74 0.55 13.78
N ALA A 3 5.52 0.69 14.29
CA ALA A 3 5.27 0.72 15.75
C ALA A 3 5.81 -0.52 16.51
N SER A 4 5.79 -1.70 15.87
CA SER A 4 6.35 -2.96 16.39
C SER A 4 7.87 -3.09 16.30
N LEU A 5 8.56 -2.13 15.67
CA LEU A 5 10.02 -2.12 15.51
C LEU A 5 10.71 -1.14 16.46
N LYS A 6 9.96 -0.41 17.28
CA LYS A 6 10.52 0.45 18.32
C LYS A 6 11.18 -0.39 19.42
N LYS A 7 12.35 0.03 19.89
CA LYS A 7 13.07 -0.62 21.00
C LYS A 7 12.15 -0.66 22.23
N GLY A 8 11.88 -1.86 22.75
CA GLY A 8 10.97 -2.07 23.88
C GLY A 8 9.50 -2.34 23.51
N ALA A 9 9.12 -2.24 22.23
CA ALA A 9 7.78 -2.62 21.79
C ALA A 9 7.67 -4.16 21.71
N THR A 10 6.66 -4.73 22.38
CA THR A 10 6.33 -6.14 22.24
C THR A 10 5.30 -6.34 21.13
N VAL A 11 5.38 -7.46 20.41
CA VAL A 11 4.42 -7.79 19.35
C VAL A 11 2.99 -7.85 19.90
N ASN A 12 2.82 -8.37 21.13
CA ASN A 12 1.51 -8.43 21.78
C ASN A 12 0.95 -7.05 22.13
N ALA A 13 1.77 -6.12 22.64
CA ALA A 13 1.29 -4.76 22.93
C ALA A 13 0.86 -4.03 21.66
N VAL A 14 1.59 -4.22 20.55
CA VAL A 14 1.21 -3.63 19.25
C VAL A 14 -0.01 -4.32 18.67
N ALA A 15 -0.12 -5.64 18.79
CA ALA A 15 -1.30 -6.40 18.38
C ALA A 15 -2.56 -5.88 19.06
N GLN A 16 -2.51 -5.73 20.40
CA GLN A 16 -3.61 -5.21 21.20
C GLN A 16 -3.96 -3.76 20.84
N LEU A 17 -2.97 -2.88 20.68
CA LEU A 17 -3.17 -1.47 20.35
C LEU A 17 -3.91 -1.28 19.01
N TYR A 18 -3.62 -2.13 18.03
CA TYR A 18 -4.19 -2.02 16.69
C TYR A 18 -5.31 -3.03 16.40
N GLY A 19 -5.75 -3.79 17.41
CA GLY A 19 -6.85 -4.77 17.26
C GLY A 19 -6.53 -5.93 16.32
N VAL A 20 -5.25 -6.27 16.14
CA VAL A 20 -4.80 -7.36 15.27
C VAL A 20 -4.26 -8.52 16.09
N GLN A 21 -4.25 -9.72 15.53
CA GLN A 21 -3.69 -10.88 16.20
C GLN A 21 -2.16 -10.93 16.04
N PRO A 22 -1.39 -11.36 17.06
CA PRO A 22 0.07 -11.41 16.98
C PRO A 22 0.62 -12.18 15.77
N TRP A 23 -0.04 -13.28 15.37
CA TRP A 23 0.34 -14.09 14.20
C TRP A 23 0.32 -13.30 12.88
N GLN A 24 -0.58 -12.32 12.74
CA GLN A 24 -0.67 -11.47 11.55
C GLN A 24 0.58 -10.58 11.44
N ILE A 25 1.06 -10.04 12.56
CA ILE A 25 2.29 -9.24 12.60
C ILE A 25 3.50 -10.10 12.19
N TYR A 26 3.56 -11.37 12.64
CA TYR A 26 4.62 -12.29 12.22
C TYR A 26 4.55 -12.61 10.71
N ASP A 27 3.36 -12.86 10.17
CA ASP A 27 3.17 -13.13 8.74
C ASP A 27 3.56 -11.92 7.87
N TRP A 28 3.10 -10.72 8.24
CA TRP A 28 3.47 -9.48 7.54
C TRP A 28 4.98 -9.22 7.57
N ARG A 29 5.65 -9.47 8.71
CA ARG A 29 7.12 -9.36 8.81
C ARG A 29 7.83 -10.35 7.90
N LYS A 30 7.32 -11.58 7.79
CA LYS A 30 7.87 -12.61 6.90
C LYS A 30 7.76 -12.17 5.44
N ARG A 31 6.58 -11.74 5.01
CA ARG A 31 6.33 -11.27 3.63
C ARG A 31 7.14 -10.03 3.29
N ALA A 32 7.23 -9.06 4.20
CA ALA A 32 8.03 -7.86 3.99
C ALA A 32 9.51 -8.16 3.78
N ARG A 33 10.07 -9.13 4.52
CA ARG A 33 11.46 -9.59 4.31
C ARG A 33 11.65 -10.30 2.98
N GLN A 34 10.67 -11.10 2.55
CA GLN A 34 10.70 -11.78 1.25
C GLN A 34 10.64 -10.77 0.10
N ALA A 35 9.80 -9.75 0.20
CA ALA A 35 9.70 -8.68 -0.79
C ALA A 35 10.95 -7.78 -0.82
N ALA A 36 11.63 -7.62 0.33
CA ALA A 36 12.88 -6.86 0.43
C ALA A 36 14.13 -7.67 0.09
N GLN A 37 14.02 -8.98 -0.22
CA GLN A 37 15.17 -9.73 -0.70
C GLN A 37 15.55 -9.19 -2.08
N PRO A 38 16.78 -8.67 -2.26
CA PRO A 38 17.23 -8.22 -3.56
C PRO A 38 17.19 -9.42 -4.51
N SER A 39 16.54 -9.27 -5.66
CA SER A 39 16.60 -10.28 -6.72
C SER A 39 18.06 -10.58 -7.00
N LYS A 40 18.47 -11.85 -6.85
CA LYS A 40 19.80 -12.30 -7.28
C LYS A 40 19.92 -11.91 -8.76
N THR A 41 20.84 -11.00 -9.05
CA THR A 41 21.16 -10.49 -10.39
C THR A 41 20.20 -9.43 -10.93
N ALA A 42 20.33 -8.19 -10.46
CA ALA A 42 19.89 -7.04 -11.23
C ALA A 42 20.88 -6.84 -12.39
N THR A 43 20.54 -7.33 -13.58
CA THR A 43 21.30 -7.05 -14.80
C THR A 43 20.99 -5.64 -15.26
N LEU A 44 22.01 -4.78 -15.32
CA LEU A 44 21.90 -3.45 -15.91
C LEU A 44 21.81 -3.59 -17.43
N VAL A 45 20.69 -3.18 -18.01
CA VAL A 45 20.49 -3.13 -19.47
C VAL A 45 20.75 -1.69 -19.93
N PRO A 46 21.52 -1.46 -21.01
CA PRO A 46 21.72 -0.13 -21.56
C PRO A 46 20.39 0.49 -21.99
N VAL A 47 20.05 1.65 -21.44
CA VAL A 47 18.89 2.44 -21.86
C VAL A 47 19.38 3.51 -22.84
N HIS A 48 18.98 3.42 -24.09
CA HIS A 48 19.13 4.52 -25.05
C HIS A 48 18.13 5.61 -24.69
N VAL A 49 18.62 6.77 -24.28
CA VAL A 49 17.80 7.96 -24.04
C VAL A 49 17.68 8.71 -25.37
N THR A 50 16.53 8.56 -26.03
CA THR A 50 16.08 9.54 -27.03
C THR A 50 15.43 10.67 -26.24
N GLU A 51 15.95 11.89 -26.36
CA GLU A 51 15.36 13.08 -25.72
C GLU A 51 13.90 13.22 -26.16
N PRO A 52 12.92 13.04 -25.25
CA PRO A 52 11.55 13.38 -25.55
C PRO A 52 11.36 14.87 -25.27
N ASP A 53 10.74 15.52 -26.24
CA ASP A 53 10.16 16.85 -26.14
C ASP A 53 9.43 17.07 -24.80
N GLN A 54 9.51 18.30 -24.31
CA GLN A 54 9.06 18.72 -23.00
C GLN A 54 7.55 18.50 -22.80
N ALA A 55 7.19 17.39 -22.15
CA ALA A 55 5.95 17.30 -21.37
C ALA A 55 6.08 16.20 -20.31
N LYS A 56 6.73 16.52 -19.18
CA LYS A 56 6.58 15.75 -17.94
C LYS A 56 5.15 15.89 -17.44
N THR A 57 4.25 15.03 -17.92
CA THR A 57 3.11 14.61 -17.11
C THR A 57 3.52 13.29 -16.49
N GLU A 58 3.93 13.36 -15.22
CA GLU A 58 4.09 12.16 -14.39
C GLU A 58 2.82 11.31 -14.57
N ALA A 59 2.98 10.12 -15.13
CA ALA A 59 1.90 9.15 -15.19
C ALA A 59 1.53 8.84 -13.74
N LYS A 60 0.50 9.52 -13.22
CA LYS A 60 -0.07 9.25 -11.90
C LYS A 60 -0.42 7.77 -11.89
N GLN A 61 0.40 6.98 -11.21
CA GLN A 61 0.17 5.55 -11.05
C GLN A 61 -1.24 5.37 -10.51
N GLY A 62 -2.12 4.83 -11.32
CA GLY A 62 -3.52 4.61 -10.94
C GLY A 62 -3.56 3.77 -9.68
N CYS A 63 -4.17 4.31 -8.63
CA CYS A 63 -4.47 3.57 -7.42
C CYS A 63 -5.79 2.82 -7.64
N SER A 64 -5.94 1.67 -6.98
CA SER A 64 -7.22 0.97 -6.88
C SER A 64 -7.60 0.87 -5.40
N VAL A 65 -8.78 1.39 -5.05
CA VAL A 65 -9.35 1.32 -3.71
C VAL A 65 -10.59 0.45 -3.76
N ILE A 66 -10.61 -0.58 -2.92
CA ILE A 66 -11.74 -1.49 -2.77
C ILE A 66 -12.44 -1.17 -1.44
N ILE A 67 -13.74 -0.90 -1.51
CA ILE A 67 -14.61 -0.65 -0.36
C ILE A 67 -15.65 -1.76 -0.30
N GLU A 68 -15.75 -2.42 0.85
CA GLU A 68 -16.78 -3.44 1.11
C GLU A 68 -17.75 -2.89 2.17
N ALA A 69 -19.01 -2.73 1.79
CA ALA A 69 -20.06 -2.18 2.67
C ALA A 69 -21.41 -2.83 2.35
N GLN A 70 -22.17 -3.20 3.38
CA GLN A 70 -23.54 -3.76 3.25
C GLN A 70 -23.65 -4.93 2.25
N GLY A 71 -22.64 -5.80 2.19
CA GLY A 71 -22.61 -6.93 1.26
C GLY A 71 -22.30 -6.56 -0.21
N THR A 72 -22.01 -5.29 -0.49
CA THR A 72 -21.63 -4.78 -1.81
C THR A 72 -20.13 -4.47 -1.85
N ARG A 73 -19.48 -4.78 -2.96
CA ARG A 73 -18.06 -4.49 -3.21
C ARG A 73 -17.91 -3.42 -4.28
N ILE A 74 -17.29 -2.30 -3.93
CA ILE A 74 -17.08 -1.15 -4.81
C ILE A 74 -15.59 -1.02 -5.09
N THR A 75 -15.22 -0.89 -6.35
CA THR A 75 -13.83 -0.69 -6.78
C THR A 75 -13.71 0.68 -7.44
N ILE A 76 -12.89 1.53 -6.85
CA ILE A 76 -12.53 2.85 -7.38
C ILE A 76 -11.16 2.69 -8.03
N THR A 77 -10.99 3.09 -9.29
CA THR A 77 -9.71 3.02 -10.01
C THR A 77 -9.31 4.39 -10.55
N GLY A 78 -8.01 4.66 -10.61
CA GLY A 78 -7.45 5.86 -11.21
C GLY A 78 -6.72 6.75 -10.20
N VAL A 79 -6.80 8.07 -10.40
CA VAL A 79 -6.20 9.04 -9.47
C VAL A 79 -7.15 9.22 -8.30
N ILE A 80 -6.85 8.58 -7.18
CA ILE A 80 -7.71 8.55 -6.00
C ILE A 80 -7.07 9.41 -4.92
N ASP A 81 -7.79 10.41 -4.45
CA ASP A 81 -7.43 11.20 -3.28
C ASP A 81 -8.41 10.97 -2.12
N ALA A 82 -8.12 11.58 -0.97
CA ALA A 82 -8.92 11.44 0.24
C ALA A 82 -10.36 12.00 0.08
N ILE A 83 -10.57 12.98 -0.80
CA ILE A 83 -11.88 13.59 -1.03
C ILE A 83 -12.78 12.61 -1.78
N VAL A 84 -12.23 11.92 -2.79
CA VAL A 84 -12.96 10.88 -3.54
C VAL A 84 -13.39 9.75 -2.62
N VAL A 85 -12.47 9.22 -1.79
CA VAL A 85 -12.80 8.14 -0.85
C VAL A 85 -13.85 8.58 0.15
N ARG A 86 -13.71 9.79 0.72
CA ARG A 86 -14.67 10.35 1.67
C ARG A 86 -16.07 10.48 1.07
N THR A 87 -16.18 11.05 -0.13
CA THR A 87 -17.46 11.22 -0.83
C THR A 87 -18.16 9.86 -1.04
N VAL A 88 -17.41 8.85 -1.47
CA VAL A 88 -17.97 7.50 -1.66
C VAL A 88 -18.46 6.92 -0.33
N LEU A 89 -17.69 7.06 0.75
CA LEU A 89 -18.11 6.59 2.07
C LEU A 89 -19.38 7.31 2.58
N GLU A 90 -19.49 8.62 2.37
CA GLU A 90 -20.68 9.39 2.74
C GLU A 90 -21.93 8.96 1.95
N CYS A 91 -21.78 8.56 0.68
CA CYS A 91 -22.87 8.00 -0.11
C CYS A 91 -23.32 6.62 0.38
N LEU A 92 -22.39 5.80 0.88
CA LEU A 92 -22.68 4.43 1.36
C LEU A 92 -23.21 4.39 2.81
N ALA A 93 -23.06 5.48 3.54
CA ALA A 93 -23.56 5.62 4.91
C ALA A 93 -25.03 6.06 4.98
N ARG A 94 -25.70 6.23 3.84
CA ARG A 94 -27.15 6.46 3.74
C ARG A 94 -27.89 5.14 3.66
#